data_AF-A0A172T9H9-F1
#
_entry.id   AF-A0A172T9H9-F1
#
_cell.length_a   1.000
_cell.length_b   1.000
_cell.length_c   1.000
_cell.angle_alpha   90.00
_cell.angle_beta   90.00
_cell.angle_gamma   90.00
#
_symmetry.space_group_name_H-M   'P 1'
#
loop_
_entity.id
_entity.type
_entity.pdbx_description
1 polymer ?
#
loop_
_entity_poly.entity_id
_entity_poly.type
_entity_poly.pdbx_seq_one_letter_code
_entity_poly.pdbx_strand_id
1 'polypeptide(L)'
;MARFLVGSLLMTGLFLGSLSSCAPRQQAGTERFVTVAPVLYKVSAPVVRGGTLTVQGRYLGGPASAKIRMGLAFDGSGGFDLPANAIQSWTADEITFTVPSDLPAGGGYIFILVGNSKSNGLPYSIAQ
;
A
#
# COMPACT_ATOMS: atom_id res chain seq x y z
N MET A 1 -56.43 14.64 -53.51
CA MET A 1 -57.04 14.77 -52.17
C MET A 1 -56.30 13.82 -51.23
N ALA A 2 -55.84 14.35 -50.09
CA ALA A 2 -55.34 13.70 -48.85
C ALA A 2 -54.31 12.55 -48.99
N ARG A 3 -53.02 12.71 -48.65
CA ARG A 3 -52.37 12.88 -47.32
C ARG A 3 -52.73 11.78 -46.31
N PHE A 4 -51.73 11.35 -45.51
CA PHE A 4 -51.69 10.30 -44.46
C PHE A 4 -51.14 8.95 -44.98
N LEU A 5 -50.02 8.37 -44.53
CA LEU A 5 -49.41 8.32 -43.19
C LEU A 5 -47.87 8.36 -43.26
N VAL A 6 -47.29 9.49 -42.88
CA VAL A 6 -45.92 9.59 -42.37
C VAL A 6 -46.06 9.82 -40.88
N GLY A 7 -45.62 8.87 -40.04
CA GLY A 7 -45.55 9.08 -38.59
C GLY A 7 -45.96 7.86 -37.78
N SER A 8 -45.01 6.98 -37.48
CA SER A 8 -45.01 6.12 -36.27
C SER A 8 -43.69 5.36 -36.06
N LEU A 9 -42.54 5.96 -36.41
CA LEU A 9 -41.22 5.34 -36.13
C LEU A 9 -40.35 6.10 -35.12
N LEU A 10 -40.88 7.15 -34.51
CA LEU A 10 -40.20 7.96 -33.50
C LEU A 10 -41.13 8.08 -32.31
N MET A 11 -40.87 7.31 -31.23
CA MET A 11 -41.29 7.56 -29.83
C MET A 11 -41.62 6.26 -29.07
N THR A 12 -40.66 5.35 -28.86
CA THR A 12 -40.76 4.35 -27.77
C THR A 12 -39.45 3.62 -27.42
N GLY A 13 -38.28 4.21 -27.71
CA GLY A 13 -36.97 3.59 -27.39
C GLY A 13 -36.10 4.34 -26.37
N LEU A 14 -36.50 5.55 -25.97
CA LEU A 14 -35.91 6.26 -24.83
C LEU A 14 -36.64 5.80 -23.56
N PHE A 15 -35.92 5.56 -22.46
CA PHE A 15 -36.41 5.19 -21.11
C PHE A 15 -36.40 3.70 -20.72
N LEU A 16 -35.24 3.06 -20.80
CA LEU A 16 -34.81 2.25 -19.64
C LEU A 16 -33.49 2.81 -19.12
N GLY A 17 -33.64 3.73 -18.16
CA GLY A 17 -32.54 4.30 -17.41
C GLY A 17 -31.70 3.19 -16.79
N SER A 18 -30.42 3.23 -17.08
CA SER A 18 -29.40 2.56 -16.31
C SER A 18 -29.52 3.03 -14.86
N LEU A 19 -30.12 2.18 -14.02
CA LEU A 19 -29.96 2.26 -12.58
C LEU A 19 -28.45 2.14 -12.34
N SER A 20 -27.77 3.28 -12.17
CA SER A 20 -26.44 3.37 -11.61
C SER A 20 -26.52 2.89 -10.16
N SER A 21 -26.60 1.57 -10.01
CA SER A 21 -26.38 0.90 -8.75
C SER A 21 -25.03 1.40 -8.25
N CYS A 22 -25.03 2.04 -7.08
CA CYS A 22 -23.84 2.20 -6.27
C CYS A 22 -23.37 0.78 -5.93
N ALA A 23 -22.69 0.11 -6.87
CA ALA A 23 -22.06 -1.15 -6.61
C ALA A 23 -21.03 -0.87 -5.52
N PRO A 24 -21.14 -1.48 -4.33
CA PRO A 24 -20.09 -1.38 -3.34
C PRO A 24 -18.83 -1.90 -4.02
N ARG A 25 -17.85 -0.99 -4.23
CA ARG A 25 -16.51 -1.32 -4.68
C ARG A 25 -16.03 -2.46 -3.78
N GLN A 26 -16.02 -3.67 -4.31
CA GLN A 26 -15.36 -4.81 -3.69
C GLN A 26 -13.87 -4.49 -3.76
N GLN A 27 -13.38 -3.76 -2.76
CA GLN A 27 -11.98 -3.84 -2.37
C GLN A 27 -11.80 -5.25 -1.80
N ALA A 28 -11.53 -6.19 -2.70
CA ALA A 28 -10.99 -7.48 -2.34
C ALA A 28 -9.64 -7.21 -1.66
N GLY A 29 -9.59 -7.44 -0.37
CA GLY A 29 -8.38 -7.28 0.42
C GLY A 29 -8.71 -7.10 1.89
N THR A 30 -8.01 -7.85 2.73
CA THR A 30 -7.97 -7.82 4.20
C THR A 30 -7.70 -6.43 4.81
N GLU A 31 -7.55 -5.41 3.97
CA GLU A 31 -7.28 -4.01 4.27
C GLU A 31 -8.49 -3.22 4.77
N ARG A 32 -9.72 -3.72 4.57
CA ARG A 32 -10.97 -2.99 4.87
C ARG A 32 -11.24 -2.77 6.38
N PHE A 33 -10.44 -3.37 7.26
CA PHE A 33 -10.64 -3.33 8.71
C PHE A 33 -9.44 -2.80 9.51
N VAL A 34 -8.45 -2.17 8.85
CA VAL A 34 -7.33 -1.55 9.57
C VAL A 34 -7.81 -0.26 10.25
N THR A 35 -8.23 -0.37 11.51
CA THR A 35 -8.70 0.76 12.32
C THR A 35 -7.59 1.39 13.18
N VAL A 36 -6.46 0.69 13.33
CA VAL A 36 -5.31 1.12 14.12
C VAL A 36 -4.11 1.27 13.20
N ALA A 37 -3.43 2.42 13.30
CA ALA A 37 -2.21 2.63 12.54
C ALA A 37 -1.06 1.73 13.05
N PRO A 38 -0.26 1.15 12.14
CA PRO A 38 0.97 0.46 12.54
C PRO A 38 1.88 1.43 13.28
N VAL A 39 2.57 0.97 14.32
CA VAL A 39 3.50 1.80 15.09
C VAL A 39 4.85 1.12 15.13
N LEU A 40 5.89 1.85 14.74
CA LEU A 40 7.28 1.41 14.82
C LEU A 40 7.90 1.95 16.10
N TYR A 41 8.59 1.09 16.82
CA TYR A 41 9.30 1.40 18.07
C TYR A 41 10.79 1.52 17.86
N LYS A 42 11.35 0.63 17.05
CA LYS A 42 12.79 0.54 16.87
C LYS A 42 13.13 -0.05 15.51
N VAL A 43 14.22 0.46 14.95
CA VAL A 43 14.97 -0.19 13.87
C VAL A 43 16.31 -0.61 14.46
N SER A 44 16.81 -1.79 14.07
CA SER A 44 18.14 -2.26 14.47
C SER A 44 19.22 -1.23 14.10
N ALA A 45 20.40 -1.38 14.70
CA ALA A 45 21.55 -0.53 14.42
C ALA A 45 21.85 -0.46 12.90
N PRO A 46 22.56 0.59 12.44
CA PRO A 46 22.98 0.70 11.07
C PRO A 46 23.61 -0.59 10.56
N VAL A 47 23.25 -0.97 9.34
CA VAL A 47 23.68 -2.22 8.73
C VAL A 47 24.25 -1.94 7.33
N VAL A 48 25.16 -2.80 6.90
CA VAL A 48 25.67 -2.78 5.53
C VAL A 48 24.66 -3.39 4.55
N ARG A 49 24.83 -3.08 3.27
CA ARG A 49 24.12 -3.73 2.17
C ARG A 49 24.27 -5.26 2.24
N GLY A 50 23.17 -5.98 2.02
CA GLY A 50 23.11 -7.44 2.17
C GLY A 50 23.06 -7.93 3.62
N GLY A 51 23.19 -7.05 4.62
CA GLY A 51 23.00 -7.40 6.02
C GLY A 51 21.53 -7.47 6.41
N THR A 52 21.27 -7.94 7.64
CA THR A 52 19.91 -8.07 8.17
C THR A 52 19.51 -6.85 8.98
N LEU A 53 18.33 -6.30 8.69
CA LEU A 53 17.71 -5.21 9.42
C LEU A 53 16.44 -5.73 10.11
N THR A 54 16.27 -5.36 11.38
CA THR A 54 15.11 -5.72 12.20
C THR A 54 14.30 -4.48 12.54
N VAL A 55 12.99 -4.56 12.33
CA VAL A 55 12.03 -3.51 12.68
C VAL A 55 11.07 -4.06 13.73
N GLN A 56 11.00 -3.38 14.87
CA GLN A 56 10.09 -3.72 15.97
C GLN A 56 8.98 -2.69 16.06
N GLY A 57 7.77 -3.15 16.35
CA GLY A 57 6.58 -2.32 16.38
C GLY A 57 5.35 -3.07 16.86
N ARG A 58 4.17 -2.56 16.48
CA ARG A 58 2.87 -3.22 16.64
C ARG A 58 1.97 -2.95 15.47
N TYR A 59 1.05 -3.88 15.24
CA TYR A 59 0.07 -3.84 14.16
C TYR A 59 0.72 -3.75 12.77
N LEU A 60 1.89 -4.36 12.61
CA LEU A 60 2.67 -4.35 11.37
C LEU A 60 2.05 -5.18 10.24
N GLY A 61 0.91 -5.81 10.50
CA GLY A 61 0.23 -6.69 9.57
C GLY A 61 1.05 -7.95 9.29
N GLY A 62 1.03 -8.39 8.03
CA GLY A 62 1.84 -9.49 7.52
C GLY A 62 2.15 -9.31 6.03
N PRO A 63 2.95 -10.20 5.44
CA PRO A 63 3.46 -10.04 4.07
C PRO A 63 2.36 -10.05 3.01
N ALA A 64 1.17 -10.58 3.33
CA ALA A 64 0.01 -10.58 2.44
C ALA A 64 -0.87 -9.32 2.55
N SER A 65 -0.69 -8.50 3.59
CA SER A 65 -1.59 -7.38 3.91
C SER A 65 -0.86 -6.05 4.09
N ALA A 66 0.47 -6.05 3.97
CA ALA A 66 1.30 -4.90 4.28
C ALA A 66 2.55 -4.85 3.39
N LYS A 67 3.17 -3.67 3.35
CA LYS A 67 4.39 -3.40 2.58
C LYS A 67 5.38 -2.59 3.42
N ILE A 68 6.66 -2.87 3.22
CA ILE A 68 7.76 -2.09 3.78
C ILE A 68 8.19 -1.09 2.71
N ARG A 69 8.25 0.20 3.05
CA ARG A 69 8.80 1.24 2.17
C ARG A 69 10.06 1.83 2.80
N MET A 70 11.12 1.93 2.02
CA MET A 70 12.43 2.45 2.46
C MET A 70 12.97 3.56 1.57
N GLY A 71 13.98 4.29 2.05
CA GLY A 71 14.61 5.40 1.33
C GLY A 71 13.72 6.64 1.21
N LEU A 72 12.72 6.78 2.07
CA LEU A 72 11.79 7.91 2.03
C LEU A 72 12.36 9.12 2.76
N ALA A 73 11.87 10.30 2.38
CA ALA A 73 12.00 11.51 3.17
C ALA A 73 11.13 11.44 4.45
N PHE A 74 11.33 12.37 5.37
CA PHE A 74 10.62 12.42 6.65
C PHE A 74 9.08 12.48 6.51
N ASP A 75 8.58 13.10 5.44
CA ASP A 75 7.14 13.17 5.13
C ASP A 75 6.57 11.86 4.54
N GLY A 76 7.43 10.91 4.22
CA GLY A 76 7.09 9.65 3.56
C GLY A 76 6.92 9.78 2.04
N SER A 77 7.50 10.81 1.41
CA SER A 77 7.61 10.93 -0.04
C SER A 77 8.83 10.17 -0.59
N GLY A 78 8.75 9.76 -1.86
CA GLY A 78 9.81 9.02 -2.54
C GLY A 78 9.94 7.55 -2.09
N GLY A 79 11.19 7.08 -2.08
CA GLY A 79 11.58 5.72 -1.71
C GLY A 79 11.06 4.62 -2.62
N PHE A 80 11.16 3.38 -2.15
CA PHE A 80 10.76 2.18 -2.88
C PHE A 80 10.15 1.12 -1.95
N ASP A 81 9.40 0.19 -2.54
CA ASP A 81 8.82 -0.95 -1.83
C ASP A 81 9.89 -2.05 -1.70
N LEU A 82 10.12 -2.55 -0.49
CA LEU A 82 11.03 -3.66 -0.27
C LEU A 82 10.50 -4.91 -0.99
N PRO A 83 11.33 -5.59 -1.80
CA PRO A 83 10.87 -6.76 -2.55
C PRO A 83 10.61 -7.94 -1.60
N ALA A 84 9.60 -8.75 -1.91
CA ALA A 84 9.15 -9.82 -1.01
C ALA A 84 10.23 -10.87 -0.71
N ASN A 85 11.17 -11.09 -1.64
CA ASN A 85 12.29 -12.01 -1.47
C ASN A 85 13.36 -11.52 -0.49
N ALA A 86 13.36 -10.23 -0.12
CA ALA A 86 14.25 -9.71 0.90
C ALA A 86 13.72 -9.97 2.32
N ILE A 87 12.43 -10.28 2.47
CA ILE A 87 11.79 -10.50 3.77
C ILE A 87 12.20 -11.88 4.29
N GLN A 88 12.84 -11.92 5.45
CA GLN A 88 13.26 -13.15 6.12
C GLN A 88 12.17 -13.65 7.08
N SER A 89 11.57 -12.73 7.86
CA SER A 89 10.44 -13.03 8.73
C SER A 89 9.55 -11.80 8.94
N TRP A 90 8.26 -12.02 9.18
CA TRP A 90 7.29 -10.95 9.41
C TRP A 90 6.18 -11.44 10.33
N THR A 91 6.06 -10.78 11.47
CA THR A 91 4.95 -10.91 12.42
C THR A 91 4.29 -9.54 12.64
N ALA A 92 3.18 -9.52 13.38
CA ALA A 92 2.49 -8.27 13.69
C ALA A 92 3.31 -7.30 14.55
N ASP A 93 4.41 -7.74 15.17
CA ASP A 93 5.20 -6.95 16.12
C ASP A 93 6.70 -6.86 15.74
N GLU A 94 7.18 -7.71 14.83
CA GLU A 94 8.58 -7.70 14.37
C GLU A 94 8.71 -8.15 12.92
N ILE A 95 9.59 -7.49 12.17
CA ILE A 95 9.95 -7.83 10.79
C ILE A 95 11.47 -7.90 10.69
N THR A 96 12.00 -8.97 10.10
CA THR A 96 13.41 -9.07 9.71
C THR A 96 13.53 -9.21 8.20
N PHE A 97 14.47 -8.47 7.61
CA PHE A 97 14.72 -8.52 6.18
C PHE A 97 16.17 -8.22 5.84
N THR A 98 16.60 -8.69 4.67
CA THR A 98 17.89 -8.38 4.07
C THR A 98 17.85 -7.01 3.42
N VAL A 99 18.81 -6.14 3.71
CA VAL A 99 18.96 -4.85 3.04
C VAL A 99 19.38 -5.05 1.58
N PRO A 100 18.60 -4.58 0.59
CA PRO A 100 18.97 -4.64 -0.82
C PRO A 100 20.37 -4.08 -1.10
N SER A 101 21.11 -4.74 -2.01
CA SER A 101 22.50 -4.38 -2.33
C SER A 101 22.64 -3.10 -3.15
N ASP A 102 21.56 -2.66 -3.79
CA ASP A 102 21.45 -1.49 -4.65
C ASP A 102 20.99 -0.22 -3.89
N LEU A 103 20.71 -0.33 -2.60
CA LEU A 103 20.41 0.81 -1.75
C LEU A 103 21.60 1.78 -1.66
N PRO A 104 21.38 3.09 -1.86
CA PRO A 104 22.37 4.10 -1.54
C PRO A 104 22.76 4.04 -0.07
N ALA A 105 24.06 4.19 0.23
CA ALA A 105 24.53 4.39 1.59
C ALA A 105 23.99 5.72 2.15
N GLY A 106 23.83 5.79 3.47
CA GLY A 106 23.33 6.98 4.15
C GLY A 106 22.00 6.78 4.88
N GLY A 107 21.45 7.90 5.38
CA GLY A 107 20.24 7.92 6.18
C GLY A 107 18.95 8.01 5.36
N GLY A 108 17.89 7.38 5.84
CA GLY A 108 16.55 7.47 5.26
C GLY A 108 15.48 7.11 6.28
N TYR A 109 14.21 7.19 5.88
CA TYR A 109 13.09 6.74 6.70
C TYR A 109 12.51 5.43 6.18
N ILE A 110 12.13 4.55 7.12
CA ILE A 110 11.36 3.34 6.86
C ILE A 110 9.94 3.54 7.36
N PHE A 111 8.98 3.11 6.53
CA PHE A 111 7.55 3.10 6.85
C PHE A 111 6.97 1.72 6.58
N ILE A 112 5.99 1.32 7.40
CA ILE A 112 5.14 0.16 7.14
C ILE A 112 3.77 0.66 6.74
N LEU A 113 3.28 0.18 5.60
CA LEU A 113 1.93 0.43 5.10
C LEU A 113 1.10 -0.83 5.27
N VAL A 114 0.00 -0.75 6.02
CA VAL A 114 -0.95 -1.84 6.22
C VAL A 114 -2.30 -1.38 5.65
N GLY A 115 -2.65 -1.91 4.48
CA GLY A 115 -3.70 -1.32 3.64
C GLY A 115 -3.45 0.17 3.37
N ASN A 116 -4.42 1.01 3.73
CA ASN A 116 -4.32 2.47 3.57
C ASN A 116 -3.68 3.19 4.77
N SER A 117 -3.27 2.45 5.80
CA SER A 117 -2.72 3.02 7.03
C SER A 117 -1.18 3.03 6.99
N LYS A 118 -0.58 4.17 7.36
CA LYS A 118 0.88 4.39 7.35
C LYS A 118 1.38 4.51 8.79
N SER A 119 2.56 3.95 9.06
CA SER A 119 3.21 4.07 10.37
C SER A 119 3.77 5.46 10.67
N ASN A 120 4.17 5.69 11.93
CA ASN A 120 4.91 6.88 12.37
C ASN A 120 6.26 7.09 11.65
N GLY A 121 6.83 6.01 11.10
CA GLY A 121 8.11 6.05 10.41
C GLY A 121 9.28 6.14 11.38
N LEU A 122 10.42 5.53 11.01
CA LEU A 122 11.65 5.62 11.80
C LEU A 122 12.85 5.90 10.91
N PRO A 123 13.81 6.70 11.38
CA PRO A 123 15.07 6.85 10.68
C PRO A 123 15.88 5.56 10.76
N TYR A 124 16.61 5.25 9.69
CA TYR A 124 17.63 4.23 9.65
C TYR A 124 18.84 4.77 8.88
N SER A 125 19.96 4.07 8.97
CA SER A 125 21.16 4.40 8.20
C SER A 125 21.78 3.13 7.63
N ILE A 126 22.19 3.18 6.36
CA ILE A 126 22.97 2.13 5.72
C ILE A 126 24.44 2.52 5.77
N ALA A 127 25.24 1.67 6.43
CA ALA A 127 26.68 1.84 6.49
C ALA A 127 27.31 1.56 5.11
N GLN A 128 28.45 2.22 4.85
CA GLN A 128 29.20 2.07 3.59
C GLN A 128 29.76 0.65 3.41
#